data_AF-A0A514TTY9-F1
#
_entry.id   AF-A0A514TTY9-F1
#
_cell.length_a   1.000
_cell.length_b   1.000
_cell.length_c   1.000
_cell.angle_alpha   90.00
_cell.angle_beta   90.00
_cell.angle_gamma   90.00
#
_symmetry.space_group_name_H-M   'P 1'
#
loop_
_entity.id
_entity.type
_entity.pdbx_description
1 polymer ?
#
loop_
_entity_poly.entity_id
_entity_poly.type
_entity_poly.pdbx_seq_one_letter_code
_entity_poly.pdbx_strand_id
1 'polypeptide(L)'
;MKAFVLLFVATCYFTGAFSHHHPDHHDHGGHDHAGHKNLTEEQKAKIHADVDECIIESKVDRGLFEDMAHGREFTPTRELDCFAACVFKKMGSMTADGTVVEKPEDSDKAKECKKLTGKDECETAGKIMGCFYKNDLIPEL
;
A
#
# COMPACT_ATOMS: atom_id res chain seq x y z
N MET A 1 -13.96 0.85 -8.03
CA MET A 1 -14.43 0.04 -6.88
C MET A 1 -13.27 0.03 -5.91
N LYS A 2 -13.32 0.81 -4.82
CA LYS A 2 -12.15 1.10 -3.95
C LYS A 2 -12.20 0.38 -2.58
N ALA A 3 -13.22 -0.45 -2.35
CA ALA A 3 -13.70 -0.74 -0.99
C ALA A 3 -13.35 -2.12 -0.41
N PHE A 4 -12.55 -2.97 -1.06
CA PHE A 4 -12.45 -4.37 -0.63
C PHE A 4 -11.27 -4.73 0.27
N VAL A 5 -10.21 -3.92 0.31
CA VAL A 5 -8.95 -4.28 1.01
C VAL A 5 -9.00 -4.05 2.52
N LEU A 6 -9.79 -3.10 3.04
CA LEU A 6 -9.82 -2.83 4.48
C LEU A 6 -10.92 -3.56 5.26
N LEU A 7 -11.82 -4.28 4.58
CA LEU A 7 -12.91 -5.00 5.25
C LEU A 7 -12.45 -6.29 5.95
N PHE A 8 -11.26 -6.82 5.61
CA PHE A 8 -10.73 -8.02 6.26
C PHE A 8 -10.14 -7.76 7.65
N VAL A 9 -9.70 -6.53 7.96
CA VAL A 9 -9.20 -6.19 9.30
C VAL A 9 -10.35 -6.13 10.32
N ALA A 10 -11.57 -5.79 9.87
CA ALA A 10 -12.75 -5.72 10.74
C ALA A 10 -13.43 -7.09 10.99
N THR A 11 -13.23 -8.08 10.12
CA THR A 11 -13.97 -9.35 10.21
C THR A 11 -13.25 -10.46 10.98
N CYS A 12 -11.93 -10.41 11.11
CA CYS A 12 -11.19 -11.43 11.87
C CYS A 12 -11.30 -11.28 13.40
N TYR A 13 -11.80 -10.16 13.92
CA TYR A 13 -11.86 -9.92 15.37
C TYR A 13 -13.17 -10.34 16.05
N PHE A 14 -14.24 -10.69 15.31
CA PHE A 14 -15.56 -10.91 15.93
C PHE A 14 -16.21 -12.28 15.73
N THR A 15 -15.69 -13.17 14.88
CA THR A 15 -16.23 -14.53 14.80
C THR A 15 -15.12 -15.55 14.73
N GLY A 16 -14.84 -16.19 15.86
CA GLY A 16 -14.24 -17.51 15.85
C GLY A 16 -15.12 -18.50 15.08
N ALA A 17 -14.46 -19.58 14.64
CA ALA A 17 -15.00 -20.82 14.10
C ALA A 17 -15.10 -20.96 12.56
N PHE A 18 -14.29 -21.93 12.10
CA PHE A 18 -14.61 -23.01 11.16
C PHE A 18 -14.43 -22.83 9.65
N SER A 19 -13.61 -23.75 9.14
CA SER A 19 -13.47 -24.19 7.76
C SER A 19 -14.81 -24.34 7.03
N HIS A 20 -14.86 -23.92 5.76
CA HIS A 20 -15.33 -24.78 4.67
C HIS A 20 -14.83 -24.29 3.31
N HIS A 21 -14.31 -25.26 2.57
CA HIS A 21 -14.06 -25.27 1.13
C HIS A 21 -15.38 -25.07 0.36
N HIS A 22 -15.43 -24.27 -0.69
CA HIS A 22 -16.13 -24.61 -1.94
C HIS A 22 -15.79 -23.61 -3.08
N PRO A 23 -15.84 -24.04 -4.36
CA PRO A 23 -15.23 -23.35 -5.50
C PRO A 23 -16.24 -22.70 -6.48
N ASP A 24 -15.66 -21.90 -7.38
CA ASP A 24 -16.05 -21.58 -8.75
C ASP A 24 -17.18 -20.57 -9.11
N HIS A 25 -16.73 -19.64 -9.98
CA HIS A 25 -17.40 -18.86 -11.04
C HIS A 25 -18.40 -17.75 -10.69
N HIS A 26 -18.06 -16.52 -11.08
CA HIS A 26 -18.80 -15.82 -12.15
C HIS A 26 -17.98 -14.70 -12.81
N ASP A 27 -17.90 -14.78 -14.13
CA ASP A 27 -17.28 -13.84 -15.07
C ASP A 27 -18.19 -12.62 -15.28
N HIS A 28 -17.65 -11.41 -15.13
CA HIS A 28 -18.23 -10.18 -15.67
C HIS A 28 -17.12 -9.23 -16.14
N GLY A 29 -16.87 -9.22 -17.45
CA GLY A 29 -16.95 -8.01 -18.25
C GLY A 29 -15.86 -6.94 -18.07
N GLY A 30 -14.80 -7.06 -18.87
CA GLY A 30 -14.17 -6.00 -19.66
C GLY A 30 -14.03 -4.60 -19.05
N HIS A 31 -12.92 -4.37 -18.35
CA HIS A 31 -12.26 -3.07 -18.30
C HIS A 31 -10.74 -3.31 -18.41
N ASP A 32 -10.13 -2.74 -19.45
CA ASP A 32 -8.69 -2.77 -19.69
C ASP A 32 -7.94 -2.06 -18.55
N HIS A 33 -7.55 -2.81 -17.52
CA HIS A 33 -6.61 -2.37 -16.50
C HIS A 33 -5.33 -3.18 -16.62
N ALA A 34 -4.26 -2.46 -16.94
CA ALA A 34 -2.91 -2.96 -17.14
C ALA A 34 -2.42 -3.77 -15.93
N GLY A 35 -2.07 -5.03 -16.18
CA GLY A 35 -1.12 -5.86 -15.43
C GLY A 35 -1.06 -5.64 -13.92
N HIS A 36 -2.08 -6.09 -13.18
CA HIS A 36 -1.92 -6.37 -11.75
C HIS A 36 -0.92 -7.53 -11.59
N LYS A 37 0.30 -7.24 -11.13
CA LYS A 37 1.19 -8.29 -10.61
C LYS A 37 0.49 -8.89 -9.39
N ASN A 38 -0.11 -10.06 -9.56
CA ASN A 38 -0.71 -10.80 -8.45
C ASN A 38 0.41 -11.20 -7.47
N LEU A 39 0.41 -10.58 -6.29
CA LEU A 39 1.31 -10.94 -5.19
C LEU A 39 0.93 -12.33 -4.67
N THR A 40 1.93 -13.11 -4.26
CA THR A 40 1.67 -14.39 -3.57
C THR A 40 1.09 -14.13 -2.18
N GLU A 41 0.37 -15.11 -1.64
CA GLU A 41 -0.19 -15.02 -0.29
C GLU A 41 0.89 -14.79 0.78
N GLU A 42 2.09 -15.37 0.59
CA GLU A 42 3.25 -15.11 1.45
C GLU A 42 3.72 -13.65 1.37
N GLN A 43 3.78 -13.08 0.16
CA GLN A 43 4.15 -11.68 -0.03
C GLN A 43 3.14 -10.73 0.60
N LYS A 44 1.84 -11.02 0.43
CA LYS A 44 0.76 -10.23 1.06
C LYS A 44 0.86 -10.28 2.58
N ALA A 45 1.01 -11.49 3.15
CA ALA A 45 1.15 -11.66 4.59
C ALA A 45 2.37 -10.90 5.14
N LYS A 46 3.51 -10.94 4.43
CA LYS A 46 4.69 -10.17 4.81
C LYS A 46 4.42 -8.66 4.74
N ILE A 47 3.81 -8.18 3.66
CA ILE A 47 3.50 -6.75 3.49
C ILE A 47 2.54 -6.29 4.59
N HIS A 48 1.56 -7.10 4.98
CA HIS A 48 0.66 -6.79 6.10
C HIS A 48 1.42 -6.64 7.42
N ALA A 49 2.32 -7.58 7.72
CA ALA A 49 3.16 -7.50 8.92
C ALA A 49 4.05 -6.24 8.90
N ASP A 50 4.70 -5.95 7.78
CA ASP A 50 5.53 -4.75 7.61
C ASP A 50 4.69 -3.47 7.80
N VAL A 51 3.47 -3.43 7.25
CA VAL A 51 2.53 -2.30 7.40
C VAL A 51 2.12 -2.11 8.86
N ASP A 52 1.73 -3.17 9.56
CA ASP A 52 1.32 -3.07 10.97
C ASP A 52 2.46 -2.58 11.87
N GLU A 53 3.68 -3.07 11.65
CA GLU A 53 4.87 -2.56 12.33
C GLU A 53 5.09 -1.07 12.04
N CYS A 54 4.99 -0.67 10.78
CA CYS A 54 5.17 0.71 10.39
C CYS A 54 4.09 1.65 10.95
N ILE A 55 2.86 1.17 11.15
CA ILE A 55 1.81 1.96 11.84
C ILE A 55 2.24 2.25 13.28
N ILE A 56 2.78 1.25 13.98
CA ILE A 56 3.24 1.40 15.37
C ILE A 56 4.45 2.34 15.44
N GLU A 57 5.43 2.17 14.55
CA GLU A 57 6.65 2.98 14.53
C GLU A 57 6.36 4.46 14.21
N SER A 58 5.54 4.71 13.19
CA SER A 58 5.21 6.06 12.72
C SER A 58 4.18 6.78 13.55
N LYS A 59 3.36 6.05 14.32
CA LYS A 59 2.18 6.55 15.04
C LYS A 59 1.15 7.20 14.12
N VAL A 60 1.12 6.80 12.85
CA VAL A 60 0.10 7.25 11.90
C VAL A 60 -1.29 6.81 12.37
N ASP A 61 -2.27 7.69 12.19
CA ASP A 61 -3.66 7.37 12.53
C ASP A 61 -4.19 6.26 11.62
N ARG A 62 -4.69 5.18 12.23
CA ARG A 62 -5.27 4.05 11.51
C ARG A 62 -6.53 4.46 10.73
N GLY A 63 -7.24 5.50 11.18
CA GLY A 63 -8.42 6.04 10.49
C GLY A 63 -8.11 6.55 9.07
N LEU A 64 -6.88 7.02 8.83
CA LEU A 64 -6.46 7.52 7.51
C LEU A 64 -6.47 6.41 6.45
N PHE A 65 -6.17 5.16 6.81
CA PHE A 65 -6.24 4.06 5.86
C PHE A 65 -7.69 3.81 5.43
N GLU A 66 -8.63 3.85 6.39
CA GLU A 66 -10.06 3.74 6.10
C GLU A 66 -10.50 4.84 5.10
N ASP A 67 -10.08 6.08 5.35
CA ASP A 67 -10.32 7.20 4.44
C ASP A 67 -9.75 6.94 3.05
N MET A 68 -8.50 6.47 2.95
CA MET A 68 -7.86 6.13 1.67
C MET A 68 -8.62 5.03 0.92
N ALA A 69 -9.08 3.97 1.61
CA ALA A 69 -9.85 2.90 0.97
C ALA A 69 -11.23 3.37 0.51
N HIS A 70 -11.89 4.24 1.27
CA HIS A 70 -13.15 4.82 0.83
C HIS A 70 -12.97 5.92 -0.22
N GLY A 71 -11.72 6.24 -0.60
CA GLY A 71 -11.40 7.32 -1.51
C GLY A 71 -11.79 8.69 -0.97
N ARG A 72 -11.90 8.81 0.37
CA ARG A 72 -12.10 10.08 1.06
C ARG A 72 -10.80 10.89 0.97
N GLU A 73 -10.93 12.21 0.99
CA GLU A 73 -9.76 13.07 1.08
C GLU A 73 -9.10 12.87 2.44
N PHE A 74 -7.79 12.65 2.41
CA PHE A 74 -6.96 12.61 3.59
C PHE A 74 -5.95 13.75 3.54
N THR A 75 -5.57 14.26 4.70
CA THR A 75 -4.53 15.28 4.79
C THR A 75 -3.17 14.59 4.90
N PRO A 76 -2.19 14.90 4.05
CA PRO A 76 -0.82 14.45 4.26
C PRO A 76 -0.30 14.95 5.60
N THR A 77 0.05 14.03 6.49
CA THR A 77 0.64 14.33 7.80
C THR A 77 2.08 13.86 7.83
N ARG A 78 2.86 14.39 8.78
CA ARG A 78 4.24 13.97 8.99
C ARG A 78 4.32 12.48 9.33
N GLU A 79 3.36 11.99 10.09
CA GLU A 79 3.25 10.59 10.50
C GLU A 79 2.98 9.69 9.28
N LEU A 80 2.12 10.12 8.36
CA LEU A 80 1.85 9.39 7.11
C LEU A 80 3.08 9.36 6.18
N ASP A 81 3.80 10.47 6.10
CA ASP A 81 5.06 10.56 5.36
C ASP A 81 6.12 9.59 5.93
N CYS A 82 6.26 9.55 7.26
CA CYS A 82 7.19 8.64 7.92
C CYS A 82 6.73 7.17 7.87
N PHE A 83 5.41 6.92 7.89
CA PHE A 83 4.85 5.61 7.60
C PHE A 83 5.28 5.10 6.22
N ALA A 84 5.15 5.95 5.19
CA ALA A 84 5.58 5.60 3.84
C ALA A 84 7.09 5.28 3.78
N ALA A 85 7.92 6.06 4.48
CA ALA A 85 9.36 5.79 4.54
C ALA A 85 9.67 4.45 5.20
N CYS A 86 8.99 4.13 6.31
CA CYS A 86 9.13 2.84 6.98
C CYS A 86 8.79 1.67 6.04
N VAL A 87 7.63 1.75 5.36
CA VAL A 87 7.16 0.71 4.44
C VAL A 87 8.13 0.54 3.26
N PHE A 88 8.58 1.63 2.64
CA PHE A 88 9.55 1.53 1.54
C PHE A 88 10.90 0.94 1.97
N LYS A 89 11.36 1.23 3.20
CA LYS A 89 12.57 0.63 3.76
C LYS A 89 12.41 -0.88 3.99
N LYS A 90 11.31 -1.33 4.61
CA LYS A 90 11.05 -2.76 4.86
C LYS A 90 10.85 -3.57 3.56
N MET A 91 10.29 -2.94 2.52
CA MET A 91 10.15 -3.55 1.20
C MET A 91 11.43 -3.49 0.34
N GLY A 92 12.49 -2.85 0.82
CA GLY A 92 13.75 -2.69 0.09
C GLY A 92 13.67 -1.75 -1.12
N SER A 93 12.64 -0.91 -1.18
CA SER A 93 12.46 0.11 -2.24
C SER A 93 13.10 1.46 -1.86
N MET A 94 13.55 1.61 -0.62
CA MET A 94 14.26 2.78 -0.13
C MET A 94 15.37 2.32 0.85
N THR A 95 16.52 2.97 0.80
CA THR A 95 17.63 2.74 1.72
C THR A 95 17.43 3.50 3.04
N ALA A 96 18.28 3.24 4.04
CA ALA A 96 18.15 3.88 5.35
C ALA A 96 18.28 5.42 5.30
N ASP A 97 19.12 5.93 4.38
CA ASP A 97 19.36 7.34 4.08
C ASP A 97 18.29 7.99 3.20
N GLY A 98 17.24 7.26 2.81
CA GLY A 98 16.13 7.79 2.02
C GLY A 98 16.33 7.73 0.51
N THR A 99 17.41 7.12 0.03
CA THR A 99 17.64 6.91 -1.40
C THR A 99 16.70 5.83 -1.93
N VAL A 100 15.96 6.13 -2.98
CA VAL A 100 14.97 5.21 -3.57
C VAL A 100 15.66 4.28 -4.56
N VAL A 101 15.34 2.99 -4.47
CA VAL A 101 15.88 1.97 -5.37
C VAL A 101 14.92 1.82 -6.56
N GLU A 102 15.39 2.21 -7.75
CA GLU A 102 14.71 1.93 -9.01
C GLU A 102 14.91 0.46 -9.40
N LYS A 103 13.83 -0.18 -9.84
CA LYS A 103 13.85 -1.55 -10.34
C LYS A 103 13.65 -1.52 -11.86
N PRO A 104 14.31 -2.41 -12.64
CA PRO A 104 14.16 -2.44 -14.10
C PRO A 104 12.72 -2.60 -14.58
N GLU A 105 11.89 -3.22 -13.75
CA GLU A 105 10.46 -3.50 -13.96
C GLU A 105 9.51 -2.37 -13.55
N ASP A 106 10.02 -1.24 -13.09
CA ASP A 106 9.20 -0.06 -12.79
C ASP A 106 8.63 0.54 -14.09
N SER A 107 7.34 0.91 -14.06
CA SER A 107 6.73 1.68 -15.14
C SER A 107 7.33 3.09 -15.24
N ASP A 108 7.19 3.76 -16.37
CA ASP A 108 7.70 5.13 -16.53
C ASP A 108 7.08 6.08 -15.50
N LYS A 109 5.78 5.91 -15.19
CA LYS A 109 5.11 6.66 -14.12
C LYS A 109 5.72 6.37 -12.75
N ALA A 110 6.06 5.11 -12.46
CA ALA A 110 6.71 4.76 -11.21
C ALA A 110 8.09 5.44 -11.10
N LYS A 111 8.89 5.43 -12.18
CA LYS A 111 10.17 6.13 -12.24
C LYS A 111 10.00 7.64 -12.03
N GLU A 112 9.03 8.27 -12.69
CA GLU A 112 8.73 9.69 -12.46
C GLU A 112 8.36 9.99 -11.01
N CYS A 113 7.52 9.15 -10.39
CA CYS A 113 7.18 9.30 -8.98
C CYS A 113 8.42 9.13 -8.07
N LYS A 114 9.33 8.20 -8.38
CA LYS A 114 10.56 7.95 -7.60
C LYS A 114 11.58 9.09 -7.66
N LYS A 115 11.48 10.00 -8.64
CA LYS A 115 12.32 11.22 -8.71
C LYS A 115 11.90 12.30 -7.71
N LEU A 116 10.73 12.18 -7.09
CA LEU A 116 10.25 13.15 -6.13
C LEU A 116 11.11 13.11 -4.86
N THR A 117 11.53 14.28 -4.41
CA THR A 117 12.35 14.45 -3.20
C THR A 117 11.73 15.47 -2.24
N GLY A 118 11.92 15.22 -0.95
CA GLY A 118 11.49 16.07 0.16
C GLY A 118 12.67 16.64 0.94
N LYS A 119 12.39 17.32 2.04
CA LYS A 119 13.43 17.85 2.94
C LYS A 119 14.17 16.74 3.70
N ASP A 120 13.52 15.60 3.88
CA ASP A 120 14.04 14.42 4.56
C ASP A 120 13.45 13.13 3.95
N GLU A 121 13.85 11.99 4.48
CA GLU A 121 13.41 10.67 4.01
C GLU A 121 11.90 10.45 4.15
N CYS A 122 11.27 11.03 5.19
CA CYS A 122 9.83 10.94 5.38
C CYS A 122 9.10 11.72 4.29
N GLU A 123 9.44 13.00 4.12
CA GLU A 123 8.78 13.85 3.12
C GLU A 123 9.02 13.33 1.68
N THR A 124 10.20 12.78 1.42
CA THR A 124 10.52 12.09 0.16
C THR A 124 9.58 10.91 -0.06
N ALA A 125 9.48 10.01 0.91
CA ALA A 125 8.60 8.85 0.82
C ALA A 125 7.12 9.23 0.70
N GLY A 126 6.66 10.22 1.47
CA GLY A 126 5.29 10.73 1.40
C GLY A 126 4.92 11.25 0.01
N LYS A 127 5.80 12.03 -0.63
CA LYS A 127 5.61 12.51 -2.01
C LYS A 127 5.53 11.36 -3.01
N ILE A 128 6.42 10.38 -2.89
CA ILE A 128 6.43 9.19 -3.77
C ILE A 128 5.14 8.39 -3.59
N MET A 129 4.74 8.10 -2.34
CA MET A 129 3.52 7.36 -2.02
C MET A 129 2.28 8.08 -2.54
N GLY A 130 2.19 9.40 -2.34
CA GLY A 130 1.11 10.21 -2.88
C GLY A 130 1.07 10.21 -4.41
N CYS A 131 2.23 10.17 -5.07
CA CYS A 131 2.31 10.03 -6.53
C CYS A 131 1.86 8.65 -7.00
N PHE A 132 2.25 7.57 -6.31
CA PHE A 132 1.78 6.22 -6.59
C PHE A 132 0.27 6.09 -6.41
N TYR A 133 -0.29 6.64 -5.34
CA TYR A 133 -1.73 6.66 -5.08
C TYR A 133 -2.49 7.38 -6.19
N LYS A 134 -2.01 8.55 -6.64
CA LYS A 134 -2.64 9.31 -7.74
C LYS A 134 -2.56 8.64 -9.10
N ASN A 135 -1.64 7.71 -9.28
CA ASN A 135 -1.40 7.00 -10.54
C ASN A 135 -1.85 5.54 -10.50
N ASP A 136 -2.57 5.13 -9.44
CA ASP A 136 -3.06 3.75 -9.24
C ASP A 136 -1.93 2.70 -9.31
N LEU A 137 -0.74 3.05 -8.78
CA LEU A 137 0.45 2.20 -8.77
C LEU A 137 0.60 1.36 -7.50
N ILE A 138 -0.31 1.54 -6.53
CA ILE A 138 -0.34 0.75 -5.30
C ILE A 138 -1.23 -0.47 -5.56
N PRO A 139 -0.69 -1.71 -5.56
CA PRO A 139 -1.49 -2.90 -5.74
C PRO A 139 -2.47 -3.08 -4.57
N GLU A 140 -3.68 -3.54 -4.87
CA GLU A 140 -4.63 -4.00 -3.87
C GLU A 140 -4.08 -5.28 -3.21
N LEU A 141 -3.91 -5.24 -1.88
CA LEU A 141 -3.37 -6.34 -1.07
C LEU A 141 -4.48 -7.25 -0.56
#